data_AF-A0A7Y2UWE2-F1
#
_entry.id   AF-A0A7Y2UWE2-F1
#
_cell.length_a   1.000
_cell.length_b   1.000
_cell.length_c   1.000
_cell.angle_alpha   90.00
_cell.angle_beta   90.00
_cell.angle_gamma   90.00
#
_symmetry.space_group_name_H-M   'P 1'
#
loop_
_entity.id
_entity.type
_entity.pdbx_description
1 polymer ?
#
loop_
_entity_poly.entity_id
_entity_poly.type
_entity_poly.pdbx_seq_one_letter_code
_entity_poly.pdbx_strand_id
1 'polypeptide(L)'
;SKEVLRSFYMKIQPGGPGWAKVVREAENDKQRIITTDEKWSVPAGITAMLLGCVLIYTIMFATGYWIYGKVVPAVILTVIALVAGFLLTKVWNKMKGTIL
;
A
#
# COMPACT_ATOMS: atom_id res chain seq x y z
N SER A 1 6.53 -10.55 29.79
CA SER A 1 6.36 -9.61 28.65
C SER A 1 6.87 -10.19 27.33
N LYS A 2 8.12 -10.66 27.23
CA LYS A 2 8.67 -11.25 25.98
C LYS A 2 7.87 -12.45 25.44
N GLU A 3 7.45 -13.35 26.31
CA GLU A 3 6.61 -14.51 25.94
C GLU A 3 5.23 -14.11 25.39
N VAL A 4 4.65 -13.00 25.88
CA VAL A 4 3.37 -12.47 25.39
C VAL A 4 3.53 -11.92 23.97
N LEU A 5 4.60 -11.17 23.70
CA LEU A 5 4.92 -10.69 22.34
C LEU A 5 5.21 -11.84 21.38
N ARG A 6 5.91 -12.90 21.83
CA ARG A 6 6.20 -14.08 21.02
C ARG A 6 4.94 -14.89 20.70
N SER A 7 4.10 -15.14 21.71
CA SER A 7 2.82 -15.83 21.51
C SER A 7 1.84 -15.03 20.66
N PHE A 8 1.87 -13.69 20.73
CA PHE A 8 1.14 -12.82 19.82
C PHE A 8 1.69 -12.90 18.38
N TYR A 9 3.02 -12.82 18.21
CA TYR A 9 3.66 -12.91 16.89
C TYR A 9 3.40 -14.26 16.21
N MET A 10 3.44 -15.38 16.96
CA MET A 10 3.11 -16.71 16.43
C MET A 10 1.66 -16.84 15.97
N LYS A 11 0.72 -16.12 16.59
CA LYS A 11 -0.71 -16.19 16.24
C LYS A 11 -1.09 -15.29 15.07
N ILE A 12 -0.51 -14.10 15.01
CA ILE A 12 -0.98 -13.03 14.11
C ILE A 12 0.02 -12.74 12.98
N GLN A 13 1.29 -13.12 13.12
CA GLN A 13 2.39 -12.84 12.18
C GLN A 13 2.32 -11.43 11.58
N PRO A 14 2.27 -10.38 12.42
CA PRO A 14 2.13 -9.02 11.93
C PRO A 14 3.31 -8.63 11.04
N GLY A 15 3.00 -8.13 9.85
CA GLY A 15 4.00 -7.59 8.94
C GLY A 15 4.62 -6.27 9.44
N GLY A 16 5.85 -6.01 9.03
CA GLY A 16 6.52 -4.71 9.20
C GLY A 16 7.81 -4.74 10.05
N PRO A 17 8.66 -3.71 9.90
CA PRO A 17 10.03 -3.71 10.43
C PRO A 17 10.11 -3.68 11.97
N GLY A 18 9.05 -3.23 12.66
CA GLY A 18 9.01 -3.14 14.13
C GLY A 18 9.11 -4.50 14.84
N TRP A 19 8.75 -5.59 14.17
CA TRP A 19 8.79 -6.94 14.74
C TRP A 19 10.14 -7.65 14.57
N ALA A 20 11.06 -7.08 13.79
CA ALA A 20 12.40 -7.65 13.56
C ALA A 20 13.17 -7.89 14.87
N LYS A 21 13.00 -7.00 15.87
CA LYS A 21 13.62 -7.15 17.19
C LYS A 21 13.09 -8.39 17.93
N VAL A 22 11.79 -8.65 17.86
CA VAL A 22 11.13 -9.78 18.55
C VAL A 22 11.54 -11.12 17.93
N VAL A 23 11.63 -11.18 16.60
CA VAL A 23 12.12 -12.35 15.86
C VAL A 23 13.58 -12.65 16.21
N ARG A 24 14.46 -11.64 16.14
CA ARG A 24 15.88 -11.79 16.47
C ARG A 24 16.10 -12.22 17.93
N GLU A 25 15.33 -11.68 18.87
CA GLU A 25 15.39 -12.09 20.27
C GLU A 25 14.89 -13.53 20.49
N ALA A 26 14.00 -14.05 19.64
CA ALA A 26 13.51 -15.43 19.76
C ALA A 26 14.45 -16.45 19.10
N GLU A 27 15.10 -16.09 17.99
CA GLU A 27 16.16 -16.89 17.37
C GLU A 27 17.36 -17.08 18.31
N ASN A 28 17.77 -16.01 19.00
CA ASN A 28 18.84 -16.07 20.01
C ASN A 28 18.51 -16.99 21.19
N ASP A 29 17.23 -17.10 21.56
CA ASP A 29 16.74 -18.00 22.61
C ASP A 29 16.47 -19.44 22.08
N LYS A 30 16.87 -19.76 20.84
CA LYS A 30 16.66 -21.05 20.16
C LYS A 30 15.20 -21.52 20.09
N GLN A 31 14.24 -20.61 20.19
CA GLN A 31 12.82 -20.93 20.01
C GLN A 31 12.45 -20.84 18.52
N ARG A 32 11.93 -21.93 17.95
CA ARG A 32 11.42 -21.95 16.56
C ARG A 32 10.18 -21.06 16.45
N ILE A 33 10.37 -19.84 15.94
CA ILE A 33 9.27 -19.03 15.45
C ILE A 33 9.09 -19.36 13.97
N ILE A 34 7.89 -19.80 13.59
CA ILE A 34 7.51 -19.92 12.19
C ILE A 34 7.35 -18.47 11.69
N THR A 35 8.17 -18.06 10.73
CA THR A 35 8.02 -16.80 10.00
C THR A 35 7.52 -17.15 8.61
N THR A 36 6.26 -16.83 8.34
CA THR A 36 5.76 -16.80 6.96
C THR A 36 6.38 -15.57 6.32
N ASP A 37 6.97 -15.71 5.14
CA ASP A 37 7.54 -14.62 4.34
C ASP A 37 6.41 -13.75 3.73
N GLU A 38 5.43 -13.36 4.55
CA GLU A 38 4.37 -12.46 4.09
C GLU A 38 5.00 -11.10 3.81
N LYS A 39 5.08 -10.79 2.52
CA LYS A 39 5.53 -9.48 2.03
C LYS A 39 4.67 -8.39 2.64
N TRP A 40 5.35 -7.46 3.32
CA TRP A 40 4.74 -6.32 3.96
C TRP A 40 3.95 -5.45 2.97
N SER A 41 2.63 -5.56 3.00
CA SER A 41 1.71 -4.94 2.03
C SER A 41 1.31 -3.50 2.37
N VAL A 42 1.59 -3.04 3.60
CA VAL A 42 1.15 -1.72 4.10
C VAL A 42 1.72 -0.54 3.29
N PRO A 43 3.03 -0.48 2.94
CA PRO A 43 3.56 0.64 2.15
C PRO A 43 2.94 0.71 0.74
N ALA A 44 2.65 -0.45 0.15
CA ALA A 44 1.96 -0.52 -1.14
C ALA A 44 0.51 0.00 -1.03
N GLY A 45 -0.19 -0.35 0.06
CA GLY A 45 -1.53 0.17 0.36
C GLY A 45 -1.57 1.69 0.50
N ILE A 46 -0.62 2.29 1.22
CA ILE A 46 -0.51 3.76 1.36
C ILE A 46 -0.28 4.42 -0.01
N THR A 47 0.60 3.83 -0.83
CA THR A 47 0.87 4.35 -2.18
C THR A 47 -0.39 4.31 -3.06
N ALA A 48 -1.16 3.23 -3.00
CA ALA A 48 -2.42 3.10 -3.71
C ALA A 48 -3.46 4.12 -3.23
N MET A 49 -3.54 4.39 -1.93
CA MET A 49 -4.44 5.39 -1.36
C MET A 49 -4.12 6.80 -1.90
N LEU A 50 -2.84 7.22 -1.87
CA LEU A 50 -2.43 8.52 -2.40
C LEU A 50 -2.74 8.66 -3.90
N LEU A 51 -2.44 7.62 -4.69
CA LEU A 51 -2.78 7.59 -6.12
C LEU A 51 -4.29 7.69 -6.35
N GLY A 52 -5.10 7.01 -5.52
CA GLY A 52 -6.56 7.09 -5.54
C GLY A 52 -7.08 8.50 -5.24
N CYS A 53 -6.53 9.16 -4.22
CA CYS A 53 -6.89 10.55 -3.90
C CYS A 53 -6.58 11.49 -5.08
N VAL A 54 -5.37 11.40 -5.65
CA VAL A 54 -4.97 12.21 -6.81
C VAL A 54 -5.90 11.96 -8.00
N LEU A 55 -6.25 10.70 -8.28
CA LEU A 55 -7.15 10.33 -9.37
C LEU A 55 -8.53 10.97 -9.20
N ILE A 56 -9.15 10.86 -8.02
CA ILE A 56 -10.50 11.40 -7.78
C ILE A 56 -10.50 12.93 -7.93
N TYR A 57 -9.53 13.63 -7.33
CA TYR A 57 -9.45 15.09 -7.42
C TYR A 57 -9.20 15.57 -8.85
N THR A 58 -8.31 14.90 -9.59
CA THR A 58 -8.01 15.30 -10.98
C THR A 58 -9.21 15.09 -11.90
N ILE A 59 -9.98 14.01 -11.73
CA ILE A 59 -11.24 13.79 -12.45
C ILE A 59 -12.27 14.87 -12.10
N MET A 60 -12.45 15.17 -10.81
CA MET A 60 -13.39 16.19 -10.34
C MET A 60 -13.08 17.56 -10.95
N PHE A 61 -11.81 17.99 -10.88
CA PHE A 61 -11.39 19.28 -11.43
C PHE A 61 -11.41 19.31 -12.97
N ALA A 62 -10.98 18.23 -13.64
CA ALA A 62 -11.07 18.12 -15.10
C ALA A 62 -12.51 18.29 -15.57
N THR A 63 -13.45 17.60 -14.92
CA THR A 63 -14.88 17.69 -15.22
C THR A 63 -15.39 19.11 -15.04
N GLY A 64 -15.01 19.78 -13.94
CA GLY A 64 -15.33 21.19 -13.73
C GLY A 64 -14.80 22.09 -14.85
N TYR A 65 -13.54 21.91 -15.27
CA TYR A 65 -12.96 22.74 -16.35
C TYR A 65 -13.58 22.48 -17.73
N TRP A 66 -14.02 21.25 -18.00
CA TRP A 66 -14.82 20.94 -19.19
C TRP A 66 -16.14 21.71 -19.17
N ILE A 67 -16.84 21.75 -18.03
CA ILE A 67 -18.10 22.50 -17.86
C ILE A 67 -17.88 24.01 -18.02
N TYR A 68 -16.78 24.55 -17.47
CA TYR A 68 -16.45 25.98 -17.59
C TYR A 68 -15.82 26.38 -18.94
N GLY A 69 -15.71 25.46 -19.90
CA GLY A 69 -15.11 25.73 -21.21
C GLY A 69 -13.61 26.02 -21.18
N LYS A 70 -12.91 25.75 -20.06
CA LYS A 70 -11.46 25.92 -19.95
C LYS A 70 -10.74 24.68 -20.48
N VAL A 71 -10.63 24.59 -21.81
CA VAL A 71 -10.12 23.40 -22.51
C VAL A 71 -8.68 23.05 -22.12
N VAL A 72 -7.78 24.03 -22.02
CA VAL A 72 -6.36 23.78 -21.69
C VAL A 72 -6.17 23.09 -20.34
N PRO A 73 -6.67 23.62 -19.20
CA PRO A 73 -6.55 22.94 -17.92
C PRO A 73 -7.37 21.64 -17.85
N ALA A 74 -8.50 21.56 -18.56
CA ALA A 74 -9.30 20.33 -18.64
C ALA A 74 -8.48 19.18 -19.23
N VAL A 75 -7.84 19.40 -20.38
CA VAL A 75 -7.02 18.39 -21.06
C VAL A 75 -5.82 17.96 -20.18
N ILE A 76 -5.13 18.93 -19.57
CA ILE A 76 -3.99 18.63 -18.68
C ILE A 76 -4.44 17.72 -17.53
N LEU A 77 -5.53 18.06 -16.85
CA LEU A 77 -6.03 17.26 -15.73
C LEU A 77 -6.57 15.90 -16.17
N THR A 78 -7.18 15.81 -17.35
CA THR A 78 -7.59 14.51 -17.92
C THR A 78 -6.38 13.61 -18.19
N VAL A 79 -5.28 14.14 -18.73
CA VAL A 79 -4.04 13.37 -18.91
C VAL A 79 -3.48 12.89 -17.57
N ILE A 80 -3.44 13.75 -16.55
CA ILE A 80 -2.98 13.38 -15.21
C ILE A 80 -3.88 12.28 -14.61
N ALA A 81 -5.20 12.39 -14.76
CA ALA A 81 -6.14 11.37 -14.30
C ALA A 81 -5.89 10.01 -14.99
N LEU A 82 -5.65 9.99 -16.31
CA LEU A 82 -5.32 8.76 -17.03
C LEU A 82 -4.01 8.13 -16.53
N VAL A 83 -2.97 8.93 -16.31
CA VAL A 83 -1.69 8.45 -15.76
C VAL A 83 -1.86 7.91 -14.34
N ALA A 84 -2.59 8.62 -13.48
CA ALA A 84 -2.86 8.17 -12.10
C ALA A 84 -3.66 6.85 -12.09
N GLY A 85 -4.67 6.73 -12.95
CA GLY A 85 -5.44 5.49 -13.12
C GLY A 85 -4.57 4.33 -13.59
N PHE A 86 -3.71 4.55 -14.59
CA PHE A 86 -2.77 3.53 -15.07
C PHE A 86 -1.78 3.07 -13.99
N LEU A 87 -1.19 4.01 -13.24
CA LEU A 87 -0.29 3.71 -12.13
C LEU A 87 -1.00 2.92 -11.04
N LEU A 88 -2.23 3.29 -10.70
CA LEU A 88 -3.04 2.58 -9.72
C LEU A 88 -3.32 1.13 -10.15
N THR A 89 -3.67 0.91 -11.42
CA THR A 89 -3.84 -0.46 -11.96
C THR A 89 -2.55 -1.26 -11.88
N LYS A 90 -1.40 -0.64 -12.16
CA LYS A 90 -0.09 -1.31 -12.04
C LYS A 90 0.24 -1.70 -10.60
N VAL A 91 0.00 -0.81 -9.64
CA VAL A 91 0.17 -1.09 -8.20
C VAL A 91 -0.76 -2.22 -7.76
N TRP A 92 -2.02 -2.19 -8.20
CA TRP A 92 -3.00 -3.23 -7.90
C TRP A 92 -2.60 -4.60 -8.44
N ASN A 93 -2.12 -4.67 -9.69
CA ASN A 93 -1.63 -5.92 -10.29
C ASN A 93 -0.40 -6.48 -9.58
N LYS A 94 0.51 -5.61 -9.11
CA LYS A 94 1.67 -6.01 -8.30
C LYS A 94 1.25 -6.57 -6.94
N MET A 95 0.24 -5.98 -6.32
CA MET A 95 -0.33 -6.46 -5.06
C MET A 95 -1.04 -7.80 -5.22
N LYS A 96 -1.83 -7.99 -6.29
CA LYS A 96 -2.53 -9.26 -6.56
C LYS A 96 -1.57 -10.46 -6.62
N GLY A 97 -0.41 -10.32 -7.26
CA GLY A 97 0.59 -11.40 -7.33
C GLY A 97 1.42 -11.60 -6.05
N THR A 98 1.18 -10.81 -5.01
CA THR A 98 1.89 -10.90 -3.71
C THR A 98 0.97 -11.36 -2.58
N ILE A 99 -0.34 -11.17 -2.71
CA ILE A 99 -1.34 -11.39 -1.65
C ILE A 99 -2.22 -12.62 -1.94
N LEU A 100 -2.25 -13.12 -3.19
CA LEU A 100 -2.88 -14.38 -3.60
C LEU A 100 -1.81 -15.41 -3.96
#